data_AF-A0A077FM79-F1
#
_entry.id   AF-A0A077FM79-F1
#
_cell.length_a   1.000
_cell.length_b   1.000
_cell.length_c   1.000
_cell.angle_alpha   90.00
_cell.angle_beta   90.00
_cell.angle_gamma   90.00
#
_symmetry.space_group_name_H-M   'P 1'
#
loop_
_entity.id
_entity.type
_entity.pdbx_description
1 polymer ?
#
loop_
_entity_poly.entity_id
_entity_poly.type
_entity_poly.pdbx_seq_one_letter_code
_entity_poly.pdbx_strand_id
1 'polypeptide(L)'
;MVTLLAAIAGFIGSICPEILKIIRDKNDKKHELEILDRQLELQKSGFTYRLQEIESSYAMSEARAIYKTYKTGIHWVDALNGTVRPVLAYAFFILYTLVKILQYSMMEANLPLYIYLDILWSVDDQAIFVAIISFYFGQRALNKIKRK
;
A
#
# COMPACT_ATOMS: atom_id res chain seq x y z
N MET A 1 -18.79 -74.80 -34.62
CA MET A 1 -17.52 -74.34 -34.04
C MET A 1 -17.12 -72.95 -34.58
N VAL A 2 -17.06 -72.75 -35.90
CA VAL A 2 -16.72 -71.45 -36.53
C VAL A 2 -17.72 -70.33 -36.21
N THR A 3 -19.01 -70.64 -36.10
CA THR A 3 -20.07 -69.69 -35.71
C THR A 3 -19.94 -69.16 -34.28
N LEU A 4 -19.40 -69.96 -33.36
CA LEU A 4 -19.16 -69.55 -31.97
C LEU A 4 -17.98 -68.56 -31.90
N LEU A 5 -16.91 -68.83 -32.65
CA LEU A 5 -15.76 -67.94 -32.79
C LEU A 5 -16.14 -66.62 -33.48
N ALA A 6 -16.96 -66.66 -34.52
CA ALA A 6 -17.46 -65.47 -35.20
C ALA A 6 -18.37 -64.61 -34.30
N ALA A 7 -19.23 -65.23 -33.48
CA ALA A 7 -20.06 -64.52 -32.52
C ALA A 7 -19.24 -63.85 -31.41
N ILE A 8 -18.20 -64.52 -30.90
CA ILE A 8 -17.29 -63.95 -29.89
C ILE A 8 -16.45 -62.81 -30.48
N ALA A 9 -15.95 -62.96 -31.71
CA ALA A 9 -15.20 -61.92 -32.39
C ALA A 9 -16.05 -60.67 -32.69
N GLY A 10 -17.31 -60.86 -33.11
CA GLY A 10 -18.27 -59.76 -33.29
C GLY A 10 -18.63 -59.05 -31.98
N PHE A 11 -18.75 -59.80 -30.89
CA PHE A 11 -19.00 -59.25 -29.55
C PHE A 11 -17.82 -58.41 -29.03
N ILE A 12 -16.59 -58.92 -29.15
CA ILE A 12 -15.37 -58.16 -28.76
C ILE A 12 -15.19 -56.92 -29.64
N GLY A 13 -15.48 -57.03 -30.95
CA GLY A 13 -15.49 -55.89 -31.86
C GLY A 13 -16.48 -54.80 -31.47
N SER A 14 -17.62 -55.16 -30.86
CA SER A 14 -18.63 -54.21 -30.38
C SER A 14 -18.28 -53.52 -29.06
N ILE A 15 -17.40 -54.11 -28.23
CA ILE A 15 -16.97 -53.56 -26.94
C ILE A 15 -15.81 -52.56 -27.10
N CYS A 16 -14.94 -52.77 -28.09
CA CYS A 16 -13.81 -51.90 -28.41
C CYS A 16 -14.19 -50.40 -28.58
N PRO A 17 -15.23 -50.03 -29.35
CA PRO A 17 -15.64 -48.62 -29.49
C PRO A 17 -16.13 -48.03 -28.16
N GLU A 18 -16.74 -48.82 -27.28
CA GLU A 18 -17.25 -48.35 -25.99
C GLU A 18 -16.11 -48.05 -25.01
N ILE A 19 -15.04 -48.86 -25.01
CA ILE A 19 -13.83 -48.60 -24.22
C ILE A 19 -13.12 -47.32 -24.71
N LEU A 20 -13.03 -47.13 -26.04
CA LEU A 20 -12.45 -45.93 -26.63
C LEU A 20 -13.23 -44.67 -26.25
N LYS A 21 -14.57 -44.72 -26.23
CA LYS A 21 -15.41 -43.61 -25.76
C LYS A 21 -15.11 -43.25 -24.31
N ILE A 22 -15.03 -44.24 -23.41
CA ILE A 22 -14.74 -44.00 -21.98
C ILE A 22 -13.37 -43.33 -21.78
N ILE A 23 -12.35 -43.75 -22.55
CA ILE A 23 -11.02 -43.13 -22.49
C ILE A 23 -11.06 -41.69 -22.99
N ARG A 24 -11.76 -41.44 -24.11
CA ARG A 24 -11.93 -40.10 -24.67
C ARG A 24 -12.67 -39.17 -23.70
N ASP A 25 -13.81 -39.61 -23.18
CA ASP A 25 -14.62 -38.85 -22.22
C ASP A 25 -13.82 -38.52 -20.95
N LYS A 26 -12.94 -39.43 -20.50
CA LYS A 26 -12.05 -39.18 -19.36
C LYS A 26 -10.98 -38.13 -19.69
N ASN A 27 -10.40 -38.16 -20.88
CA ASN A 27 -9.43 -37.17 -21.33
C ASN A 27 -10.08 -35.79 -21.51
N ASP A 28 -11.27 -35.74 -22.10
CA ASP A 28 -12.02 -34.51 -22.32
C ASP A 28 -12.37 -33.84 -20.97
N LYS A 29 -12.91 -34.60 -20.01
CA LYS A 29 -13.17 -34.12 -18.64
C LYS A 29 -11.90 -33.64 -17.94
N LYS A 30 -10.78 -34.35 -18.11
CA LYS A 30 -9.50 -33.92 -17.55
C LYS A 30 -9.05 -32.59 -18.16
N HIS A 31 -9.23 -32.41 -19.46
CA HIS A 31 -8.90 -31.17 -20.14
C HIS A 31 -9.82 -30.02 -19.72
N GLU A 32 -11.12 -30.27 -19.57
CA GLU A 32 -12.08 -29.29 -19.03
C GLU A 32 -11.70 -28.86 -17.61
N LEU A 33 -11.33 -29.80 -16.74
CA LEU A 33 -10.83 -29.50 -15.39
C LEU A 33 -9.55 -28.65 -15.43
N GLU A 34 -8.61 -28.96 -16.33
CA GLU A 34 -7.38 -28.18 -16.49
C GLU A 34 -7.67 -26.74 -16.94
N ILE A 35 -8.61 -26.54 -17.86
CA ILE A 35 -9.05 -25.20 -18.28
C ILE A 35 -9.67 -24.44 -17.10
N LEU A 36 -10.55 -25.09 -16.33
CA LEU A 36 -11.17 -24.49 -15.15
C LEU A 36 -10.13 -24.11 -14.10
N ASP A 37 -9.14 -24.98 -13.84
CA ASP A 37 -8.04 -24.70 -12.91
C ASP A 37 -7.21 -23.49 -13.36
N ARG A 38 -6.90 -23.39 -14.66
CA ARG A 38 -6.21 -22.22 -15.22
C ARG A 38 -7.03 -20.93 -15.08
N GLN A 39 -8.35 -21.00 -15.27
CA GLN A 39 -9.23 -19.85 -15.05
C GLN A 39 -9.27 -19.43 -13.58
N LEU A 40 -9.33 -20.39 -12.65
CA LEU A 40 -9.26 -20.11 -11.21
C LEU A 40 -7.91 -19.49 -10.81
N GLU A 41 -6.81 -19.94 -11.39
CA GLU A 41 -5.47 -19.36 -11.17
C GLU A 41 -5.39 -17.90 -11.65
N LEU A 42 -5.93 -17.60 -12.83
CA LEU A 42 -6.05 -16.24 -13.35
C LEU A 42 -6.96 -15.38 -12.46
N GLN A 43 -8.05 -15.93 -11.95
CA GLN A 43 -8.96 -15.20 -11.08
C GLN A 43 -8.31 -14.89 -9.72
N LYS A 44 -7.58 -15.86 -9.14
CA LYS A 44 -6.81 -15.67 -7.89
C LYS A 44 -5.78 -14.55 -8.03
N SER A 45 -5.00 -14.55 -9.12
CA SER A 45 -4.04 -13.47 -9.38
C SER A 45 -4.75 -12.14 -9.64
N GLY A 46 -5.88 -12.13 -10.35
CA GLY A 46 -6.70 -10.92 -10.51
C GLY A 46 -7.20 -10.34 -9.18
N PHE A 47 -7.60 -11.19 -8.23
CA PHE A 47 -8.04 -10.73 -6.91
C PHE A 47 -6.91 -10.11 -6.09
N THR A 48 -5.69 -10.66 -6.14
CA THR A 48 -4.55 -10.07 -5.41
C THR A 48 -4.17 -8.70 -5.96
N TYR A 49 -4.18 -8.53 -7.29
CA TYR A 49 -3.95 -7.21 -7.90
C TYR A 49 -5.04 -6.19 -7.53
N ARG A 50 -6.32 -6.59 -7.54
CA ARG A 50 -7.42 -5.71 -7.11
C ARG A 50 -7.31 -5.33 -5.65
N LEU A 51 -6.97 -6.25 -4.76
CA LEU A 51 -6.71 -5.96 -3.35
C LEU A 51 -5.58 -4.92 -3.21
N GLN A 52 -4.48 -5.10 -3.92
CA GLN A 52 -3.36 -4.17 -3.91
C GLN A 52 -3.74 -2.78 -4.45
N GLU A 53 -4.57 -2.72 -5.50
CA GLU A 53 -5.08 -1.47 -6.06
C GLU A 53 -6.01 -0.77 -5.06
N ILE A 54 -6.92 -1.52 -4.44
CA ILE A 54 -7.83 -1.02 -3.41
C ILE A 54 -7.03 -0.43 -2.25
N GLU A 55 -6.06 -1.16 -1.70
CA GLU A 55 -5.18 -0.68 -0.63
C GLU A 55 -4.44 0.60 -1.02
N SER A 56 -3.87 0.64 -2.22
CA SER A 56 -3.19 1.84 -2.75
C SER A 56 -4.16 3.03 -2.85
N SER A 57 -5.37 2.79 -3.37
CA SER A 57 -6.40 3.83 -3.51
C SER A 57 -6.90 4.36 -2.16
N TYR A 58 -7.07 3.48 -1.16
CA TYR A 58 -7.42 3.87 0.19
C TYR A 58 -6.34 4.74 0.80
N ALA A 59 -5.06 4.33 0.72
CA ALA A 59 -3.95 5.14 1.21
C ALA A 59 -3.90 6.53 0.56
N MET A 60 -4.16 6.62 -0.75
CA MET A 60 -4.25 7.91 -1.47
C MET A 60 -5.45 8.75 -1.01
N SER A 61 -6.59 8.13 -0.75
CA SER A 61 -7.80 8.83 -0.29
C SER A 61 -7.66 9.34 1.15
N GLU A 62 -7.04 8.57 2.04
CA GLU A 62 -6.73 8.97 3.41
C GLU A 62 -5.74 10.14 3.42
N ALA A 63 -4.66 10.04 2.62
CA ALA A 63 -3.75 11.16 2.43
C ALA A 63 -4.51 12.40 1.93
N ARG A 64 -5.35 12.26 0.91
CA ARG A 64 -6.16 13.38 0.38
C ARG A 64 -7.14 13.94 1.41
N ALA A 65 -7.71 13.12 2.30
CA ALA A 65 -8.61 13.57 3.34
C ALA A 65 -7.90 14.45 4.38
N ILE A 66 -6.66 14.09 4.77
CA ILE A 66 -5.84 14.87 5.70
C ILE A 66 -5.53 16.29 5.15
N TYR A 67 -5.42 16.40 3.82
CA TYR A 67 -5.14 17.66 3.11
C TYR A 67 -6.39 18.32 2.52
N LYS A 68 -7.59 17.74 2.64
CA LYS A 68 -8.83 18.36 2.15
C LYS A 68 -9.31 19.40 3.16
N THR A 69 -9.14 20.67 2.82
CA THR A 69 -9.78 21.78 3.53
C THR A 69 -11.28 21.82 3.19
N TYR A 70 -12.13 22.10 4.18
CA TYR A 70 -13.56 22.34 3.96
C TYR A 70 -13.74 23.49 2.95
N LYS A 71 -14.52 23.24 1.89
CA LYS A 71 -14.90 24.27 0.93
C LYS A 71 -16.28 24.82 1.28
N THR A 72 -16.32 26.07 1.68
CA THR A 72 -17.53 26.83 1.97
C THR A 72 -18.16 27.44 0.71
N GLY A 73 -17.43 27.41 -0.43
CA GLY A 73 -17.91 27.96 -1.71
C GLY A 73 -17.62 29.46 -1.88
N ILE A 74 -17.08 30.11 -0.85
CA ILE A 74 -16.64 31.50 -0.88
C ILE A 74 -15.13 31.51 -1.11
N HIS A 75 -14.70 31.95 -2.30
CA HIS A 75 -13.31 31.86 -2.75
C HIS A 75 -12.27 32.44 -1.78
N TRP A 76 -12.58 33.56 -1.09
CA TRP A 76 -11.65 34.18 -0.16
C TRP A 76 -11.58 33.45 1.19
N VAL A 77 -12.69 32.88 1.68
CA VAL A 77 -12.73 32.08 2.92
C VAL A 77 -12.00 30.77 2.71
N ASP A 78 -12.20 30.13 1.56
CA ASP A 78 -11.56 28.86 1.22
C ASP A 78 -10.05 29.04 0.98
N ALA A 79 -9.64 30.17 0.38
CA ALA A 79 -8.24 30.55 0.26
C ALA A 79 -7.61 30.81 1.63
N LEU A 80 -8.28 31.58 2.50
CA LEU A 80 -7.81 31.86 3.86
C LEU A 80 -7.66 30.56 4.67
N ASN A 81 -8.67 29.69 4.64
CA ASN A 81 -8.65 28.40 5.33
C ASN A 81 -7.51 27.49 4.83
N GLY A 82 -7.24 27.51 3.52
CA GLY A 82 -6.08 26.83 2.94
C GLY A 82 -4.73 27.36 3.46
N THR A 83 -4.65 28.63 3.85
CA THR A 83 -3.43 29.26 4.36
C THR A 83 -3.24 29.16 5.87
N VAL A 84 -4.28 28.87 6.67
CA VAL A 84 -4.17 28.83 8.15
C VAL A 84 -3.10 27.86 8.63
N ARG A 85 -3.07 26.64 8.07
CA ARG A 85 -2.06 25.63 8.45
C ARG A 85 -0.62 26.08 8.12
N PRO A 86 -0.32 26.54 6.88
CA PRO A 86 0.99 27.14 6.57
C PRO A 86 1.36 28.34 7.44
N VAL A 87 0.43 29.27 7.66
CA VAL A 87 0.68 30.51 8.41
C VAL A 87 1.03 30.19 9.86
N LEU A 88 0.29 29.29 10.52
CA LEU A 88 0.62 28.86 11.87
C LEU A 88 1.98 28.16 11.92
N ALA A 89 2.27 27.27 10.97
CA ALA A 89 3.55 26.58 10.91
C ALA A 89 4.73 27.57 10.77
N TYR A 90 4.62 28.54 9.86
CA TYR A 90 5.64 29.58 9.70
C TYR A 90 5.75 30.47 10.93
N ALA A 91 4.64 30.87 11.54
CA ALA A 91 4.65 31.70 12.75
C ALA A 91 5.38 31.00 13.90
N PHE A 92 5.09 29.72 14.17
CA PHE A 92 5.78 28.95 15.19
C PHE A 92 7.27 28.73 14.86
N PHE A 93 7.61 28.48 13.60
CA PHE A 93 9.01 28.31 13.18
C PHE A 93 9.81 29.60 13.30
N ILE A 94 9.23 30.74 12.90
CA ILE A 94 9.84 32.07 13.05
C ILE A 94 10.02 32.39 14.53
N LEU A 95 9.00 32.17 15.36
CA LEU A 95 9.09 32.37 16.80
C LEU A 95 10.21 31.53 17.42
N TYR A 96 10.28 30.24 17.07
CA TYR A 96 11.35 29.34 17.51
C TYR A 96 12.74 29.85 17.10
N THR A 97 12.88 30.25 15.83
CA THR A 97 14.14 30.80 15.30
C THR A 97 14.55 32.07 16.03
N LEU A 98 13.61 32.99 16.29
CA LEU A 98 13.87 34.22 17.04
C LEU A 98 14.32 33.93 18.47
N VAL A 99 13.68 32.98 19.17
CA VAL A 99 14.10 32.57 20.52
C VAL A 99 15.53 32.01 20.50
N LYS A 100 15.88 31.21 19.49
CA LYS A 100 17.25 30.69 19.36
C LYS A 100 18.30 31.77 19.05
N ILE A 101 17.95 32.75 18.22
CA ILE A 101 18.82 33.91 17.97
C ILE A 101 19.02 34.72 19.26
N LEU A 102 17.96 34.95 20.04
CA LEU A 102 18.05 35.64 21.32
C LEU A 102 18.91 34.85 22.32
N GLN A 103 18.71 33.53 22.42
CA GLN A 103 19.56 32.66 23.25
C GLN A 103 21.04 32.77 22.87
N TYR A 104 21.34 32.75 21.56
CA TYR A 104 22.71 32.93 21.08
C TYR A 104 23.29 34.32 21.44
N SER A 105 22.48 35.38 21.32
CA SER A 105 22.92 36.74 21.66
C SER A 105 23.20 36.97 23.16
N MET A 106 22.64 36.12 24.04
CA MET A 106 22.86 36.17 25.48
C MET A 106 24.12 35.38 25.92
N MET A 107 24.80 34.71 24.99
CA MET A 107 26.01 33.94 25.28
C MET A 107 27.22 34.88 25.48
N GLU A 108 28.08 34.53 26.44
CA GLU A 108 29.33 35.27 26.62
C GLU A 108 30.31 34.97 25.49
N ALA A 109 30.82 36.00 24.83
CA ALA A 109 31.67 35.89 23.65
C ALA A 109 33.03 35.19 23.90
N ASN A 110 33.41 35.00 25.17
CA ASN A 110 34.72 34.47 25.55
C ASN A 110 34.73 32.95 25.81
N LEU A 111 33.57 32.29 25.80
CA LEU A 111 33.49 30.84 26.00
C LEU A 111 33.29 30.10 24.66
N PRO A 112 33.95 28.95 24.47
CA PRO A 112 33.75 28.12 23.28
C PRO A 112 32.32 27.57 23.21
N LEU A 113 31.77 27.51 21.99
CA LEU A 113 30.39 27.12 21.70
C LEU A 113 29.99 25.74 22.30
N TYR A 114 30.94 24.81 22.43
CA TYR A 114 30.66 23.46 22.91
C TYR A 114 30.11 23.43 24.35
N ILE A 115 30.45 24.43 25.18
CA ILE A 115 29.97 24.51 26.57
C ILE A 115 28.47 24.81 26.61
N TYR A 116 27.96 25.51 25.62
CA TYR A 116 26.56 25.90 25.52
C TYR A 116 25.73 24.92 24.69
N LEU A 117 26.32 23.83 24.19
CA LEU A 117 25.63 22.90 23.29
C LEU A 117 24.38 22.32 23.95
N ASP A 118 24.47 21.95 25.24
CA ASP A 118 23.34 21.38 25.99
C ASP A 118 22.23 22.41 26.26
N ILE A 119 22.56 23.71 26.26
CA ILE A 119 21.62 24.82 26.45
C ILE A 119 20.97 25.19 25.12
N LEU A 120 21.75 25.22 24.04
CA LEU A 120 21.28 25.60 22.70
C LEU A 120 20.52 24.44 22.03
N TRP A 121 20.89 23.20 22.31
CA TRP A 121 20.36 21.97 21.73
C TRP A 121 19.88 21.01 22.83
N SER A 122 18.85 21.44 23.53
CA SER A 122 18.27 20.69 24.66
C SER A 122 17.54 19.42 24.20
N VAL A 123 17.17 18.58 25.17
CA VAL A 123 16.33 17.39 24.94
C VAL A 123 14.97 17.78 24.34
N ASP A 124 14.42 18.92 24.73
CA ASP A 124 13.15 19.42 24.20
C ASP A 124 13.27 19.84 22.73
N ASP A 125 14.39 20.47 22.35
CA ASP A 125 14.68 20.80 20.95
C ASP A 125 14.80 19.55 20.08
N GLN A 126 15.47 18.52 20.59
CA GLN A 126 15.59 17.22 19.93
C GLN A 126 14.22 16.57 19.75
N ALA A 127 13.35 16.61 20.77
CA ALA A 127 12.00 16.07 20.69
C ALA A 127 11.16 16.78 19.61
N ILE A 128 11.23 18.12 19.53
CA ILE A 128 10.57 18.91 18.49
C ILE A 128 11.10 18.51 17.10
N PHE A 129 12.41 18.36 16.94
CA PHE A 129 13.01 17.99 15.67
C PHE A 129 12.62 16.57 15.23
N VAL A 130 12.59 15.62 16.16
CA VAL A 130 12.10 14.26 15.92
C VAL A 130 10.62 14.26 15.53
N ALA A 131 9.80 15.09 16.17
CA ALA A 131 8.39 15.23 15.83
C ALA A 131 8.20 15.78 14.40
N ILE A 132 9.00 16.77 13.99
CA ILE A 132 8.97 17.33 12.63
C ILE A 132 9.39 16.28 11.59
N ILE A 133 10.49 15.57 11.84
CA ILE A 133 10.96 14.49 10.95
C ILE A 133 9.88 13.40 10.86
N SER A 134 9.27 13.02 11.98
CA SER A 134 8.20 12.03 12.04
C SER A 134 6.93 12.50 11.35
N PHE A 135 6.60 13.79 11.36
CA PHE A 135 5.48 14.32 10.61
C PHE A 135 5.72 14.22 9.09
N TYR A 136 6.91 14.62 8.62
CA TYR A 136 7.22 14.64 7.19
C TYR A 136 7.52 13.25 6.60
N PHE A 137 8.20 12.40 7.37
CA PHE A 137 8.65 11.06 6.93
C PHE A 137 7.91 9.90 7.59
N GLY A 138 7.26 10.11 8.74
CA GLY A 138 6.58 9.04 9.48
C GLY A 138 5.40 8.45 8.75
N GLN A 139 4.65 9.23 7.94
CA GLN A 139 3.61 8.65 7.07
C GLN A 139 4.19 7.66 6.05
N ARG A 140 5.40 7.91 5.52
CA ARG A 140 6.07 6.98 4.58
C ARG A 140 6.65 5.76 5.30
N ALA A 141 7.16 5.93 6.52
CA ALA A 141 7.71 4.84 7.33
C ALA A 141 6.61 3.91 7.88
N LEU A 142 5.51 4.47 8.39
CA LEU A 142 4.36 3.71 8.91
C LEU A 142 3.66 2.89 7.81
N ASN A 143 3.58 3.42 6.59
CA ASN A 143 3.02 2.69 5.44
C ASN A 143 3.86 1.47 5.02
N LYS A 144 5.16 1.42 5.34
CA LYS A 144 6.00 0.23 5.10
C LYS A 144 5.86 -0.82 6.20
N ILE A 145 5.66 -0.40 7.45
CA ILE A 145 5.54 -1.31 8.60
C ILE A 145 4.20 -2.06 8.57
N LYS A 146 3.11 -1.40 8.15
CA LYS A 146 1.80 -2.07 7.95
C LYS A 146 1.77 -3.10 6.81
N ARG A 147 2.79 -3.11 5.94
CA ARG A 147 2.87 -3.94 4.73
C ARG A 147 3.62 -5.26 4.93
N LYS A 148 4.04 -5.55 6.16
CA LYS A 148 4.80 -6.74 6.54
C LYS A 148 3.99 -7.56 7.54
#